data_AF-A0A385TNH7-F1
#
_entry.id   AF-A0A385TNH7-F1
#
_cell.length_a   1.000
_cell.length_b   1.000
_cell.length_c   1.000
_cell.angle_alpha   90.00
_cell.angle_beta   90.00
_cell.angle_gamma   90.00
#
_symmetry.space_group_name_H-M   'P 1'
#
loop_
_entity.id
_entity.type
_entity.pdbx_description
1 polymer ?
#
loop_
_entity_poly.entity_id
_entity_poly.type
_entity_poly.pdbx_seq_one_letter_code
_entity_poly.pdbx_strand_id
1 'polypeptide(L)'
;MSNLVITRGNAAFSHCAFTFDDGPMRIPVDAWLDALEQGGACGTFFLTGEWFDRYPAKAREMIARGHELTTHTYHHRRMADVTKAVFFEELKWAELAYQEATGRPVPTFMRFPYASYREENLEWLREWNYLVIEGEDTVDWSGPPSAQLVERVTPKLDNGSILMFHANEIAKETPQAVKSLVHHAHTKGLDMITVSDLLRANGIRAGERSWQVRFKPTLSNSFLSDQWKSVADEDELRKLAADSLEWGNPKAPTGSGAYGKWLQELSMQSPSDGETRFVVRSFAGQHWAYVRASIRGGALILEDFATKEAHADAIAYILQWAAHEASTLGCEWITSTQDMRLIHKLCEQMGFEAEIVLQEG
;
A
#
# COMPACT_ATOMS: atom_id res chain seq x y z
N MET A 1 16.30 -23.35 11.21
CA MET A 1 16.17 -21.87 11.24
C MET A 1 16.13 -21.42 9.80
N SER A 2 15.03 -20.83 9.34
CA SER A 2 14.98 -20.26 7.99
C SER A 2 16.02 -19.16 7.87
N ASN A 3 16.72 -19.10 6.73
CA ASN A 3 17.66 -18.02 6.48
C ASN A 3 16.85 -16.72 6.37
N LEU A 4 17.16 -15.72 7.21
CA LEU A 4 16.44 -14.44 7.21
C LEU A 4 16.70 -13.67 5.90
N VAL A 5 17.90 -13.88 5.34
CA VAL A 5 18.35 -13.27 4.09
C VAL A 5 18.17 -14.25 2.95
N ILE A 6 17.41 -13.84 1.94
CA ILE A 6 17.13 -14.60 0.74
C ILE A 6 17.87 -13.94 -0.43
N THR A 7 18.92 -14.60 -0.91
CA THR A 7 19.72 -14.14 -2.05
C THR A 7 19.31 -14.80 -3.36
N ARG A 8 18.60 -15.94 -3.28
CA ARG A 8 18.21 -16.74 -4.44
C ARG A 8 16.96 -17.59 -4.16
N GLY A 9 16.23 -17.87 -5.22
CA GLY A 9 15.21 -18.91 -5.32
C GLY A 9 15.81 -20.32 -5.39
N ASN A 10 14.92 -21.31 -5.48
CA ASN A 10 15.27 -22.71 -5.62
C ASN A 10 15.70 -23.02 -7.06
N ALA A 11 16.95 -23.43 -7.22
CA ALA A 11 17.57 -23.73 -8.52
C ALA A 11 16.93 -24.90 -9.29
N ALA A 12 16.05 -25.68 -8.65
CA ALA A 12 15.30 -26.75 -9.30
C ALA A 12 14.13 -26.23 -10.16
N PHE A 13 13.70 -24.98 -9.96
CA PHE A 13 12.62 -24.38 -10.73
C PHE A 13 13.16 -23.36 -11.73
N SER A 14 12.64 -23.40 -12.95
CA SER A 14 12.99 -22.48 -14.03
C SER A 14 12.31 -21.13 -13.88
N HIS A 15 12.50 -20.49 -12.72
CA HIS A 15 11.96 -19.18 -12.41
C HIS A 15 13.10 -18.18 -12.16
N CYS A 16 12.86 -16.90 -12.43
CA CYS A 16 13.70 -15.82 -11.92
C CYS A 16 12.83 -14.61 -11.51
N ALA A 17 13.37 -13.73 -10.67
CA ALA A 17 12.67 -12.53 -10.21
C ALA A 17 13.42 -11.28 -10.65
N PHE A 18 12.72 -10.36 -11.29
CA PHE A 18 13.22 -9.03 -11.63
C PHE A 18 12.75 -8.06 -10.55
N THR A 19 13.69 -7.45 -9.85
CA THR A 19 13.41 -6.60 -8.70
C THR A 19 13.96 -5.20 -8.88
N PHE A 20 13.25 -4.19 -8.38
CA PHE A 20 13.55 -2.78 -8.62
C PHE A 20 13.45 -1.98 -7.34
N ASP A 21 14.51 -1.26 -6.99
CA ASP A 21 14.59 -0.46 -5.76
C ASP A 21 14.24 1.03 -5.97
N ASP A 22 13.96 1.70 -4.84
CA ASP A 22 13.70 3.13 -4.62
C ASP A 22 12.31 3.64 -5.01
N GLY A 23 12.01 3.60 -6.31
CA GLY A 23 10.86 4.27 -6.91
C GLY A 23 11.20 5.62 -7.55
N PRO A 24 10.84 5.86 -8.82
CA PRO A 24 11.33 7.03 -9.53
C PRO A 24 10.49 8.27 -9.17
N MET A 25 11.14 9.42 -9.09
CA MET A 25 10.55 10.68 -8.65
C MET A 25 10.31 11.69 -9.78
N ARG A 26 11.03 11.57 -10.88
CA ARG A 26 11.01 12.48 -12.04
C ARG A 26 10.76 11.77 -13.35
N ILE A 27 11.06 10.47 -13.42
CA ILE A 27 10.76 9.62 -14.58
C ILE A 27 9.51 8.80 -14.24
N PRO A 28 8.53 8.68 -15.17
CA PRO A 28 7.39 7.81 -14.94
C PRO A 28 7.82 6.36 -14.73
N VAL A 29 7.31 5.72 -13.68
CA VAL A 29 7.57 4.28 -13.41
C VAL A 29 7.08 3.40 -14.55
N ASP A 30 6.12 3.88 -15.34
CA ASP A 30 5.58 3.23 -16.54
C ASP A 30 6.67 2.76 -17.52
N ALA A 31 7.81 3.44 -17.59
CA ALA A 31 8.92 2.98 -18.43
C ALA A 31 9.40 1.56 -18.05
N TRP A 32 9.46 1.25 -16.74
CA TRP A 32 9.82 -0.08 -16.24
C TRP A 32 8.67 -1.08 -16.38
N LEU A 33 7.44 -0.66 -16.10
CA LEU A 33 6.26 -1.52 -16.21
C LEU A 33 6.07 -1.99 -17.66
N ASP A 34 6.10 -1.06 -18.61
CA ASP A 34 5.96 -1.35 -20.03
C ASP A 34 7.12 -2.22 -20.56
N ALA A 35 8.33 -2.05 -20.01
CA ALA A 35 9.48 -2.88 -20.37
C ALA A 35 9.31 -4.34 -19.95
N LEU A 36 8.70 -4.59 -18.79
CA LEU A 36 8.38 -5.94 -18.30
C LEU A 36 7.23 -6.55 -19.10
N GLU A 37 6.14 -5.81 -19.24
CA GLU A 37 4.89 -6.30 -19.84
C GLU A 37 5.01 -6.60 -21.34
N GLN A 38 5.87 -5.88 -22.07
CA GLN A 38 6.14 -6.16 -23.48
C GLN A 38 6.62 -7.60 -23.73
N GLY A 39 7.19 -8.26 -22.73
CA GLY A 39 7.51 -9.69 -22.80
C GLY A 39 6.78 -10.53 -21.76
N GLY A 40 5.61 -10.10 -21.30
CA GLY A 40 4.74 -10.89 -20.41
C GLY A 40 5.32 -11.14 -19.02
N ALA A 41 6.16 -10.23 -18.52
CA ALA A 41 6.81 -10.34 -17.22
C ALA A 41 6.10 -9.52 -16.14
N CYS A 42 6.20 -9.96 -14.89
CA CYS A 42 5.92 -9.14 -13.72
C CYS A 42 7.21 -8.87 -12.93
N GLY A 43 7.32 -7.69 -12.32
CA GLY A 43 8.42 -7.33 -11.43
C GLY A 43 7.98 -7.18 -9.98
N THR A 44 8.96 -7.16 -9.08
CA THR A 44 8.78 -6.77 -7.67
C THR A 44 9.48 -5.45 -7.39
N PHE A 45 8.74 -4.46 -6.91
CA PHE A 45 9.25 -3.12 -6.64
C PHE A 45 9.37 -2.89 -5.14
N PHE A 46 10.59 -2.65 -4.68
CA PHE A 46 10.92 -2.22 -3.32
C PHE A 46 10.92 -0.69 -3.32
N LEU A 47 9.83 -0.08 -2.85
CA LEU A 47 9.61 1.36 -2.95
C LEU A 47 9.73 2.03 -1.57
N THR A 48 10.21 3.27 -1.57
CA THR A 48 10.29 4.05 -0.34
C THR A 48 8.91 4.49 0.15
N GLY A 49 8.77 4.70 1.46
CA GLY A 49 7.56 5.29 2.04
C GLY A 49 7.22 6.67 1.44
N GLU A 50 8.24 7.50 1.18
CA GLU A 50 8.05 8.79 0.49
C GLU A 50 7.46 8.64 -0.91
N TRP A 51 7.81 7.56 -1.63
CA TRP A 51 7.23 7.28 -2.94
C TRP A 51 5.77 6.88 -2.84
N PHE A 52 5.40 6.02 -1.87
CA PHE A 52 4.01 5.62 -1.63
C PHE A 52 3.12 6.83 -1.30
N ASP A 53 3.61 7.74 -0.47
CA ASP A 53 2.90 8.98 -0.13
C ASP A 53 2.65 9.88 -1.33
N ARG A 54 3.62 9.95 -2.24
CA ARG A 54 3.55 10.81 -3.43
C ARG A 54 2.69 10.21 -4.53
N TYR A 55 2.72 8.89 -4.71
CA TYR A 55 2.12 8.21 -5.85
C TYR A 55 1.16 7.07 -5.49
N PRO A 56 0.18 7.29 -4.58
CA PRO A 56 -0.69 6.21 -4.11
C PRO A 56 -1.56 5.63 -5.23
N ALA A 57 -2.03 6.46 -6.18
CA ALA A 57 -2.78 6.00 -7.34
C ALA A 57 -1.95 5.09 -8.26
N LYS A 58 -0.67 5.43 -8.45
CA LYS A 58 0.24 4.61 -9.26
C LYS A 58 0.58 3.30 -8.56
N ALA A 59 0.71 3.29 -7.23
CA ALA A 59 0.88 2.06 -6.46
C ALA A 59 -0.27 1.06 -6.71
N ARG A 60 -1.53 1.54 -6.66
CA ARG A 60 -2.70 0.69 -6.97
C ARG A 60 -2.72 0.24 -8.42
N GLU A 61 -2.35 1.10 -9.35
CA GLU A 61 -2.25 0.75 -10.77
C GLU A 61 -1.20 -0.36 -11.00
N MET A 62 -0.02 -0.26 -10.39
CA MET A 62 1.03 -1.28 -10.49
C MET A 62 0.55 -2.64 -9.99
N ILE A 63 -0.16 -2.69 -8.86
CA ILE A 63 -0.76 -3.93 -8.34
C ILE A 63 -1.82 -4.46 -9.30
N ALA A 64 -2.68 -3.60 -9.85
CA ALA A 64 -3.71 -4.00 -10.81
C ALA A 64 -3.12 -4.55 -12.12
N ARG A 65 -1.91 -4.12 -12.48
CA ARG A 65 -1.10 -4.64 -13.60
C ARG A 65 -0.38 -5.96 -13.27
N GLY A 66 -0.49 -6.47 -12.05
CA GLY A 66 0.09 -7.76 -11.62
C GLY A 66 1.49 -7.65 -11.02
N HIS A 67 2.03 -6.45 -10.85
CA HIS A 67 3.32 -6.26 -10.19
C HIS A 67 3.19 -6.37 -8.66
N GLU A 68 4.28 -6.81 -8.04
CA GLU A 68 4.38 -6.88 -6.59
C GLU A 68 5.07 -5.62 -6.05
N LEU A 69 4.54 -5.07 -4.96
CA LEU A 69 5.12 -3.92 -4.26
C LEU A 69 5.48 -4.33 -2.84
N THR A 70 6.61 -3.85 -2.34
CA THR A 70 6.98 -3.92 -0.92
C THR A 70 7.84 -2.71 -0.51
N THR A 71 8.28 -2.67 0.75
CA THR A 71 9.02 -1.55 1.34
C THR A 71 10.54 -1.60 1.10
N HIS A 72 11.10 -0.42 0.83
CA HIS A 72 12.53 -0.12 0.85
C HIS A 72 12.89 0.90 1.94
N THR A 73 12.24 0.77 3.11
CA THR A 73 12.25 1.76 4.22
C THR A 73 11.54 3.07 3.85
N TYR A 74 11.41 4.01 4.79
CA TYR A 74 10.65 5.24 4.51
C TYR A 74 11.52 6.29 3.81
N HIS A 75 12.67 6.63 4.39
CA HIS A 75 13.56 7.71 3.92
C HIS A 75 14.85 7.21 3.24
N HIS A 76 14.94 5.91 2.92
CA HIS A 76 16.12 5.32 2.26
C HIS A 76 17.43 5.53 3.06
N ARG A 77 17.39 5.30 4.38
CA ARG A 77 18.56 5.49 5.26
C ARG A 77 19.50 4.28 5.23
N ARG A 78 20.78 4.52 5.52
CA ARG A 78 21.73 3.45 5.87
C ARG A 78 21.35 2.84 7.22
N MET A 79 20.64 1.72 7.19
CA MET A 79 20.02 1.15 8.40
C MET A 79 21.05 0.60 9.42
N ALA A 80 22.28 0.33 8.98
CA ALA A 80 23.40 -0.01 9.86
C ALA A 80 23.84 1.14 10.79
N ASP A 81 23.45 2.39 10.48
CA ASP A 81 23.93 3.59 11.17
C ASP A 81 22.85 4.25 12.04
N VAL A 82 21.65 3.69 12.10
CA VAL A 82 20.53 4.22 12.89
C VAL A 82 20.34 3.44 14.19
N THR A 83 19.72 4.08 15.19
CA THR A 83 19.36 3.42 16.45
C THR A 83 18.19 2.46 16.26
N LYS A 84 18.00 1.50 17.18
CA LYS A 84 16.86 0.58 17.16
C LYS A 84 15.50 1.28 17.07
N ALA A 85 15.34 2.40 17.78
CA ALA A 85 14.12 3.20 17.75
C ALA A 85 13.85 3.78 16.35
N VAL A 86 14.87 4.39 15.72
CA VAL A 86 14.77 4.94 14.35
C VAL A 86 14.57 3.81 13.33
N PHE A 87 15.18 2.65 13.55
CA PHE A 87 15.00 1.48 12.68
C PHE A 87 13.53 1.05 12.58
N PHE A 88 12.86 0.87 13.71
CA PHE A 88 11.44 0.51 13.74
C PHE A 88 10.53 1.65 13.32
N GLU A 89 10.93 2.90 13.53
CA GLU A 89 10.22 4.06 13.00
C GLU A 89 10.21 4.03 11.46
N GLU A 90 11.37 3.86 10.81
CA GLU A 90 11.47 3.74 9.35
C GLU A 90 10.61 2.61 8.78
N LEU A 91 10.57 1.46 9.45
CA LEU A 91 9.70 0.35 9.04
C LEU A 91 8.22 0.66 9.25
N LYS A 92 7.83 1.13 10.44
CA LYS A 92 6.44 1.48 10.74
C LYS A 92 5.89 2.49 9.75
N TRP A 93 6.64 3.57 9.49
CA TRP A 93 6.20 4.61 8.58
C TRP A 93 6.08 4.09 7.15
N ALA A 94 7.00 3.24 6.69
CA ALA A 94 6.91 2.65 5.36
C ALA A 94 5.74 1.66 5.23
N GLU A 95 5.47 0.86 6.26
CA GLU A 95 4.30 -0.02 6.34
C GLU A 95 2.99 0.78 6.27
N LEU A 96 2.89 1.88 7.02
CA LEU A 96 1.71 2.76 6.99
C LEU A 96 1.52 3.43 5.62
N ALA A 97 2.59 3.96 5.03
CA ALA A 97 2.55 4.57 3.69
C ALA A 97 2.12 3.55 2.62
N TYR A 98 2.67 2.33 2.66
CA TYR A 98 2.27 1.24 1.79
C TYR A 98 0.77 0.93 1.93
N GLN A 99 0.30 0.72 3.16
CA GLN A 99 -1.07 0.29 3.40
C GLN A 99 -2.07 1.39 3.00
N GLU A 100 -1.79 2.65 3.32
CA GLU A 100 -2.64 3.77 2.91
C GLU A 100 -2.64 3.97 1.39
N ALA A 101 -1.48 3.79 0.73
CA ALA A 101 -1.39 3.90 -0.73
C ALA A 101 -2.13 2.78 -1.46
N THR A 102 -1.98 1.53 -0.99
CA THR A 102 -2.44 0.33 -1.69
C THR A 102 -3.80 -0.19 -1.22
N GLY A 103 -4.19 0.12 0.02
CA GLY A 103 -5.33 -0.49 0.70
C GLY A 103 -5.11 -1.96 1.07
N ARG A 104 -3.86 -2.46 1.06
CA ARG A 104 -3.52 -3.87 1.29
C ARG A 104 -2.59 -4.05 2.49
N PRO A 105 -2.63 -5.22 3.17
CA PRO A 105 -1.61 -5.62 4.14
C PRO A 105 -0.20 -5.57 3.54
N VAL A 106 0.79 -5.21 4.34
CA VAL A 106 2.19 -5.06 3.90
C VAL A 106 2.87 -6.43 3.93
N PRO A 107 3.50 -6.90 2.85
CA PRO A 107 4.30 -8.13 2.88
C PRO A 107 5.47 -8.00 3.87
N THR A 108 5.73 -9.03 4.68
CA THR A 108 6.86 -9.04 5.63
C THR A 108 8.16 -9.48 4.99
N PHE A 109 8.50 -8.85 3.87
CA PHE A 109 9.83 -8.92 3.30
C PHE A 109 10.23 -7.56 2.75
N MET A 110 11.51 -7.21 2.88
CA MET A 110 12.04 -5.91 2.49
C MET A 110 13.43 -6.05 1.89
N ARG A 111 13.97 -4.96 1.35
CA ARG A 111 15.38 -4.85 1.00
C ARG A 111 15.98 -3.65 1.69
N PHE A 112 17.20 -3.79 2.20
CA PHE A 112 17.90 -2.68 2.87
C PHE A 112 18.48 -1.70 1.84
N PRO A 113 18.25 -0.38 2.00
CA PRO A 113 18.99 0.64 1.28
C PRO A 113 20.49 0.41 1.38
N TYR A 114 21.18 0.48 0.23
CA TYR A 114 22.64 0.31 0.13
C TYR A 114 23.17 -1.05 0.63
N ALA A 115 22.33 -2.07 0.80
CA ALA A 115 22.65 -3.30 1.54
C ALA A 115 23.27 -3.01 2.92
N SER A 116 22.87 -1.89 3.55
CA SER A 116 23.49 -1.37 4.76
C SER A 116 22.76 -1.86 6.00
N TYR A 117 23.23 -2.97 6.56
CA TYR A 117 22.75 -3.53 7.83
C TYR A 117 23.87 -4.25 8.59
N ARG A 118 23.64 -4.53 9.88
CA ARG A 118 24.46 -5.35 10.78
C ARG A 118 23.65 -6.55 11.25
N GLU A 119 24.29 -7.55 11.88
CA GLU A 119 23.57 -8.70 12.46
C GLU A 119 22.48 -8.25 13.45
N GLU A 120 22.76 -7.20 14.24
CA GLU A 120 21.78 -6.63 15.17
C GLU A 120 20.50 -6.13 14.47
N ASN A 121 20.62 -5.56 13.26
CA ASN A 121 19.46 -5.16 12.47
C ASN A 121 18.65 -6.38 12.00
N LEU A 122 19.31 -7.50 11.68
CA LEU A 122 18.64 -8.75 11.32
C LEU A 122 17.90 -9.33 12.52
N GLU A 123 18.47 -9.25 13.72
CA GLU A 123 17.78 -9.62 14.96
C GLU A 123 16.53 -8.77 15.19
N TRP A 124 16.59 -7.46 14.96
CA TRP A 124 15.41 -6.59 15.08
C TRP A 124 14.32 -6.92 14.04
N LEU A 125 14.68 -7.25 12.79
CA LEU A 125 13.69 -7.70 11.79
C LEU A 125 13.00 -9.01 12.19
N ARG A 126 13.71 -9.91 12.86
CA ARG A 126 13.10 -11.15 13.38
C ARG A 126 11.99 -10.85 14.38
N GLU A 127 12.09 -9.78 15.18
CA GLU A 127 11.02 -9.35 16.09
C GLU A 127 9.71 -9.05 15.36
N TRP A 128 9.79 -8.63 14.08
CA TRP A 128 8.63 -8.31 13.23
C TRP A 128 8.36 -9.37 12.15
N ASN A 129 9.03 -10.52 12.21
CA ASN A 129 8.91 -11.62 11.25
C ASN A 129 9.16 -11.19 9.79
N TYR A 130 10.14 -10.29 9.59
CA TYR A 130 10.55 -9.83 8.27
C TYR A 130 11.62 -10.71 7.65
N LEU A 131 11.51 -10.94 6.34
CA LEU A 131 12.58 -11.48 5.51
C LEU A 131 13.34 -10.33 4.83
N VAL A 132 14.63 -10.54 4.59
CA VAL A 132 15.47 -9.65 3.78
C VAL A 132 15.64 -10.29 2.41
N ILE A 133 15.30 -9.56 1.37
CA ILE A 133 15.50 -9.99 -0.02
C ILE A 133 16.70 -9.25 -0.56
N GLU A 134 17.75 -10.00 -0.86
CA GLU A 134 18.90 -9.51 -1.61
C GLU A 134 18.73 -9.94 -3.08
N GLY A 135 19.84 -10.19 -3.76
CA GLY A 135 19.87 -10.62 -5.13
C GLY A 135 21.22 -10.31 -5.75
N GLU A 136 21.32 -10.61 -7.04
CA GLU A 136 22.47 -10.31 -7.85
C GLU A 136 22.42 -8.84 -8.30
N ASP A 137 23.32 -8.00 -7.77
CA ASP A 137 23.43 -6.59 -8.17
C ASP A 137 23.79 -6.48 -9.66
N THR A 138 22.97 -5.75 -10.41
CA THR A 138 23.15 -5.50 -11.84
C THR A 138 24.09 -4.33 -12.11
N VAL A 139 24.36 -3.51 -11.09
CA VAL A 139 25.20 -2.31 -11.12
C VAL A 139 24.69 -1.32 -12.17
N ASP A 140 23.36 -1.22 -12.30
CA ASP A 140 22.70 -0.27 -13.20
C ASP A 140 22.77 1.17 -12.67
N TRP A 141 22.88 1.32 -11.34
CA TRP A 141 23.10 2.59 -10.65
C TRP A 141 24.36 3.34 -11.12
N SER A 142 25.33 2.66 -11.74
CA SER A 142 26.51 3.31 -12.32
C SER A 142 26.23 3.97 -13.68
N GLY A 143 24.99 3.91 -14.18
CA GLY A 143 24.55 4.49 -15.44
C GLY A 143 25.18 3.89 -16.72
N PRO A 144 25.42 2.57 -16.83
CA PRO A 144 25.96 2.01 -18.06
C PRO A 144 24.92 2.11 -19.20
N PRO A 145 25.36 2.16 -20.47
CA PRO A 145 24.45 2.00 -21.61
C PRO A 145 23.71 0.64 -21.52
N SER A 146 22.46 0.61 -21.99
CA SER A 146 21.60 -0.59 -21.93
C SER A 146 22.26 -1.86 -22.47
N ALA A 147 22.98 -1.79 -23.60
CA ALA A 147 23.67 -2.94 -24.18
C ALA A 147 24.74 -3.55 -23.24
N GLN A 148 25.50 -2.70 -22.53
CA GLN A 148 26.50 -3.15 -21.56
C GLN A 148 25.84 -3.78 -20.33
N LEU A 149 24.71 -3.24 -19.90
CA LEU A 149 23.93 -3.81 -18.80
C LEU A 149 23.39 -5.20 -19.18
N VAL A 150 22.87 -5.37 -20.40
CA VAL A 150 22.40 -6.67 -20.92
C VAL A 150 23.54 -7.71 -20.93
N GLU A 151 24.71 -7.35 -21.46
CA GLU A 151 25.88 -8.23 -21.49
C GLU A 151 26.29 -8.68 -20.08
N ARG A 152 26.30 -7.75 -19.12
CA ARG A 152 26.65 -8.02 -17.72
C ARG A 152 25.66 -8.94 -17.02
N VAL A 153 24.36 -8.77 -17.29
CA VAL A 153 23.28 -9.44 -16.54
C VAL A 153 22.89 -10.77 -17.17
N THR A 154 23.04 -10.96 -18.48
CA THR A 154 22.66 -12.20 -19.17
C THR A 154 23.31 -13.48 -18.57
N PRO A 155 24.60 -13.47 -18.16
CA PRO A 155 25.20 -14.62 -17.47
C PRO A 155 24.59 -14.92 -16.10
N LYS A 156 23.97 -13.93 -15.45
CA LYS A 156 23.33 -14.05 -14.13
C LYS A 156 21.89 -14.58 -14.21
N LEU A 157 21.28 -14.57 -15.40
CA LEU A 157 19.97 -15.17 -15.65
C LEU A 157 20.06 -16.70 -15.56
N ASP A 158 19.60 -17.25 -14.45
CA ASP A 158 19.63 -18.67 -14.15
C ASP A 158 18.43 -19.03 -13.25
N ASN A 159 18.20 -20.32 -13.06
CA ASN A 159 17.15 -20.83 -12.19
C ASN A 159 17.28 -20.27 -10.76
N GLY A 160 16.18 -19.73 -10.25
CA GLY A 160 16.08 -19.09 -8.95
C GLY A 160 16.75 -17.71 -8.86
N SER A 161 17.35 -17.16 -9.92
CA SER A 161 18.02 -15.86 -9.83
C SER A 161 17.07 -14.75 -9.40
N ILE A 162 17.50 -13.91 -8.45
CA ILE A 162 16.86 -12.65 -8.10
C ILE A 162 17.78 -11.55 -8.64
N LEU A 163 17.33 -10.78 -9.62
CA LEU A 163 18.11 -9.70 -10.22
C LEU A 163 17.71 -8.37 -9.59
N MET A 164 18.69 -7.62 -9.11
CA MET A 164 18.50 -6.35 -8.42
C MET A 164 18.87 -5.17 -9.34
N PHE A 165 17.84 -4.39 -9.69
CA PHE A 165 17.92 -3.17 -10.47
C PHE A 165 17.40 -1.99 -9.63
N HIS A 166 17.52 -0.78 -10.16
CA HIS A 166 16.85 0.39 -9.61
C HIS A 166 15.74 0.88 -10.54
N ALA A 167 14.68 1.44 -9.95
CA ALA A 167 13.67 2.23 -10.63
C ALA A 167 13.78 3.68 -10.16
N ASN A 168 14.77 4.42 -10.66
CA ASN A 168 15.04 5.81 -10.29
C ASN A 168 15.76 6.56 -11.43
N GLU A 169 16.09 7.83 -11.22
CA GLU A 169 16.68 8.69 -12.26
C GLU A 169 18.11 8.29 -12.65
N ILE A 170 18.86 7.63 -11.77
CA ILE A 170 20.23 7.21 -12.08
C ILE A 170 20.25 6.00 -13.02
N ALA A 171 19.20 5.18 -12.98
CA ALA A 171 19.03 3.96 -13.75
C ALA A 171 18.14 4.14 -15.01
N LYS A 172 18.22 5.30 -15.67
CA LYS A 172 17.36 5.63 -16.84
C LYS A 172 17.46 4.67 -18.03
N GLU A 173 18.57 3.95 -18.17
CA GLU A 173 18.82 2.98 -19.24
C GLU A 173 18.27 1.58 -18.90
N THR A 174 17.92 1.34 -17.63
CA THR A 174 17.43 0.04 -17.13
C THR A 174 16.19 -0.44 -17.86
N PRO A 175 15.14 0.38 -18.13
CA PRO A 175 13.98 -0.06 -18.90
C PRO A 175 14.34 -0.69 -20.25
N GLN A 176 15.29 -0.10 -20.98
CA GLN A 176 15.70 -0.61 -22.29
C GLN A 176 16.48 -1.93 -22.18
N ALA A 177 17.31 -2.06 -21.14
CA ALA A 177 18.01 -3.33 -20.86
C ALA A 177 17.02 -4.43 -20.44
N VAL A 178 16.05 -4.10 -19.57
CA VAL A 178 15.01 -5.03 -19.09
C VAL A 178 14.24 -5.63 -20.25
N LYS A 179 13.84 -4.85 -21.26
CA LYS A 179 13.18 -5.38 -22.47
C LYS A 179 13.98 -6.50 -23.14
N SER A 180 15.30 -6.34 -23.23
CA SER A 180 16.18 -7.32 -23.86
C SER A 180 16.42 -8.53 -22.93
N LEU A 181 16.60 -8.29 -21.64
CA LEU A 181 16.80 -9.33 -20.62
C LEU A 181 15.58 -10.23 -20.46
N VAL A 182 14.37 -9.68 -20.60
CA VAL A 182 13.12 -10.43 -20.65
C VAL A 182 13.14 -11.43 -21.80
N HIS A 183 13.55 -11.00 -23.00
CA HIS A 183 13.71 -11.91 -24.15
C HIS A 183 14.77 -12.99 -23.91
N HIS A 184 15.90 -12.63 -23.28
CA HIS A 184 16.94 -13.60 -22.92
C HIS A 184 16.47 -14.62 -21.87
N ALA A 185 15.66 -14.20 -20.89
CA ALA A 185 15.08 -15.09 -19.89
C ALA A 185 14.15 -16.13 -20.54
N HIS A 186 13.27 -15.69 -21.45
CA HIS A 186 12.42 -16.59 -22.25
C HIS A 186 13.22 -17.58 -23.09
N THR A 187 14.31 -17.12 -23.73
CA THR A 187 15.20 -17.99 -24.53
C THR A 187 15.88 -19.06 -23.66
N LYS A 188 16.11 -18.77 -22.38
CA LYS A 188 16.61 -19.72 -21.38
C LYS A 188 15.51 -20.59 -20.75
N GLY A 189 14.25 -20.38 -21.11
CA GLY A 189 13.10 -21.09 -20.54
C GLY A 189 12.80 -20.70 -19.09
N LEU A 190 13.13 -19.47 -18.69
CA LEU A 190 12.87 -18.95 -17.34
C LEU A 190 11.54 -18.17 -17.31
N ASP A 191 10.68 -18.49 -16.36
CA ASP A 191 9.50 -17.69 -16.04
C ASP A 191 9.89 -16.55 -15.08
N MET A 192 9.54 -15.31 -15.44
CA MET A 192 9.78 -14.16 -14.58
C MET A 192 8.60 -13.93 -13.63
N ILE A 193 8.83 -14.22 -12.36
CA ILE A 193 7.81 -14.23 -11.31
C ILE A 193 8.10 -13.18 -10.22
N THR A 194 7.11 -12.94 -9.37
CA THR A 194 7.25 -12.06 -8.21
C THR A 194 8.12 -12.70 -7.13
N VAL A 195 8.63 -11.90 -6.18
CA VAL A 195 9.40 -12.42 -5.05
C VAL A 195 8.54 -13.31 -4.17
N SER A 196 7.26 -12.95 -3.92
CA SER A 196 6.35 -13.84 -3.19
C SER A 196 6.19 -15.21 -3.86
N ASP A 197 6.05 -15.26 -5.19
CA ASP A 197 5.95 -16.53 -5.93
C ASP A 197 7.23 -17.35 -5.80
N LEU A 198 8.38 -16.70 -5.89
CA LEU A 198 9.69 -17.32 -5.73
C LEU A 198 9.87 -17.86 -4.30
N LEU A 199 9.46 -17.11 -3.27
CA LEU A 199 9.45 -17.57 -1.88
C LEU A 199 8.54 -18.78 -1.70
N ARG A 200 7.33 -18.75 -2.29
CA ARG A 200 6.39 -19.89 -2.24
C ARG A 200 6.99 -21.14 -2.89
N ALA A 201 7.68 -21.01 -4.02
CA ALA A 201 8.40 -22.11 -4.65
C ALA A 201 9.55 -22.66 -3.76
N ASN A 202 10.12 -21.83 -2.89
CA ASN A 202 11.10 -22.24 -1.88
C ASN A 202 10.46 -22.88 -0.63
N GLY A 203 9.13 -22.98 -0.56
CA GLY A 203 8.41 -23.42 0.65
C GLY A 203 8.40 -22.37 1.76
N ILE A 204 8.71 -21.12 1.45
CA ILE A 204 8.67 -19.98 2.37
C ILE A 204 7.38 -19.19 2.10
N ARG A 205 6.62 -18.90 3.15
CA ARG A 205 5.51 -17.95 3.08
C ARG A 205 5.89 -16.71 3.86
N ALA A 206 6.02 -15.58 3.17
CA ALA A 206 6.10 -14.29 3.84
C ALA A 206 4.79 -14.05 4.61
N GLY A 207 4.90 -13.43 5.77
CA GLY A 207 3.74 -12.93 6.48
C GLY A 207 3.21 -11.65 5.84
N GLU A 208 2.14 -11.13 6.40
CA GLU A 208 1.61 -9.82 6.10
C GLU A 208 1.35 -9.07 7.40
N ARG A 209 1.42 -7.74 7.35
CA ARG A 209 1.13 -6.86 8.49
C ARG A 209 0.06 -5.86 8.11
N SER A 210 -0.95 -5.76 8.95
CA SER A 210 -2.03 -4.79 8.81
C SER A 210 -2.05 -3.87 10.02
N TRP A 211 -2.12 -2.58 9.78
CA TRP A 211 -2.25 -1.55 10.79
C TRP A 211 -3.68 -1.03 10.82
N GLN A 212 -4.07 -0.47 11.95
CA GLN A 212 -5.26 0.35 12.08
C GLN A 212 -4.99 1.50 13.03
N VAL A 213 -5.67 2.62 12.81
CA VAL A 213 -5.85 3.62 13.84
C VAL A 213 -7.04 3.21 14.70
N ARG A 214 -6.93 3.37 16.02
CA ARG A 214 -8.06 3.28 16.95
C ARG A 214 -8.11 4.50 17.86
N PHE A 215 -9.31 4.97 18.19
CA PHE A 215 -9.50 6.11 19.07
C PHE A 215 -10.75 5.97 19.94
N LYS A 216 -10.72 6.60 21.12
CA LYS A 216 -11.84 6.58 22.07
C LYS A 216 -12.97 7.50 21.59
N PRO A 217 -14.24 7.11 21.76
CA PRO A 217 -15.37 7.97 21.43
C PRO A 217 -15.52 9.07 22.48
N THR A 218 -14.95 10.24 22.18
CA THR A 218 -15.09 11.43 23.04
C THR A 218 -16.12 12.38 22.43
N LEU A 219 -17.23 12.60 23.14
CA LEU A 219 -18.30 13.49 22.69
C LEU A 219 -17.83 14.95 22.63
N SER A 220 -18.19 15.63 21.54
CA SER A 220 -17.99 17.07 21.37
C SER A 220 -19.34 17.78 21.31
N ASN A 221 -19.43 18.94 21.98
CA ASN A 221 -20.62 19.80 21.94
C ASN A 221 -20.88 20.43 20.55
N SER A 222 -19.98 20.24 19.59
CA SER A 222 -20.06 20.80 18.23
C SER A 222 -20.68 19.86 17.19
N PHE A 223 -21.09 18.64 17.58
CA PHE A 223 -21.70 17.69 16.65
C PHE A 223 -23.11 18.11 16.25
N LEU A 224 -23.35 18.22 14.93
CA LEU A 224 -24.64 18.58 14.34
C LEU A 224 -25.28 17.33 13.70
N SER A 225 -26.13 16.64 14.46
CA SER A 225 -26.76 15.39 14.02
C SER A 225 -27.73 15.56 12.85
N ASP A 226 -28.35 16.74 12.70
CA ASP A 226 -29.29 17.07 11.63
C ASP A 226 -28.67 17.11 10.23
N GLN A 227 -27.35 17.22 10.15
CA GLN A 227 -26.59 17.18 8.90
C GLN A 227 -26.33 15.76 8.39
N TRP A 228 -26.57 14.72 9.21
CA TRP A 228 -26.29 13.33 8.87
C TRP A 228 -27.58 12.55 8.65
N LYS A 229 -27.65 11.81 7.54
CA LYS A 229 -28.82 10.99 7.18
C LYS A 229 -28.40 9.63 6.68
N SER A 230 -29.21 8.61 6.94
CA SER A 230 -28.98 7.27 6.39
C SER A 230 -29.24 7.26 4.89
N VAL A 231 -28.37 6.58 4.14
CA VAL A 231 -28.55 6.28 2.72
C VAL A 231 -29.43 5.03 2.63
N ALA A 232 -30.74 5.22 2.80
CA ALA A 232 -31.70 4.13 2.95
C ALA A 232 -32.48 3.79 1.67
N ASP A 233 -32.57 4.74 0.73
CA ASP A 233 -33.31 4.57 -0.52
C ASP A 233 -32.41 4.70 -1.76
N GLU A 234 -32.94 4.24 -2.89
CA GLU A 234 -32.20 4.17 -4.15
C GLU A 234 -31.92 5.56 -4.74
N ASP A 235 -32.76 6.56 -4.45
CA ASP A 235 -32.60 7.90 -4.98
C ASP A 235 -31.46 8.65 -4.27
N GLU A 236 -31.37 8.53 -2.95
CA GLU A 236 -30.25 9.06 -2.17
C GLU A 236 -28.94 8.35 -2.55
N LEU A 237 -28.98 7.04 -2.79
CA LEU A 237 -27.82 6.29 -3.25
C LEU A 237 -27.35 6.74 -4.65
N ARG A 238 -28.26 6.96 -5.59
CA ARG A 238 -27.95 7.49 -6.93
C ARG A 238 -27.37 8.89 -6.86
N LYS A 239 -27.92 9.74 -5.98
CA LYS A 239 -27.41 11.10 -5.75
C LYS A 239 -26.02 11.06 -5.13
N LEU A 240 -25.80 10.24 -4.12
CA LEU A 240 -24.48 10.03 -3.53
C LEU A 240 -23.46 9.53 -4.56
N ALA A 241 -23.82 8.56 -5.40
CA ALA A 241 -22.94 8.09 -6.47
C ALA A 241 -22.59 9.21 -7.45
N ALA A 242 -23.53 10.10 -7.78
CA ALA A 242 -23.27 11.24 -8.67
C ALA A 242 -22.35 12.27 -8.01
N ASP A 243 -22.68 12.70 -6.79
CA ASP A 243 -21.91 13.71 -6.06
C ASP A 243 -20.48 13.19 -5.78
N SER A 244 -20.35 11.97 -5.25
CA SER A 244 -19.06 11.43 -4.78
C SER A 244 -18.09 11.00 -5.88
N LEU A 245 -18.56 10.80 -7.11
CA LEU A 245 -17.69 10.54 -8.25
C LEU A 245 -16.78 11.73 -8.55
N GLU A 246 -17.23 12.95 -8.26
CA GLU A 246 -16.49 14.18 -8.50
C GLU A 246 -15.53 14.56 -7.35
N TRP A 247 -15.54 13.82 -6.24
CA TRP A 247 -14.74 14.14 -5.03
C TRP A 247 -13.26 13.74 -5.15
N GLY A 248 -12.87 13.13 -6.27
CA GLY A 248 -11.51 12.61 -6.43
C GLY A 248 -11.18 11.45 -5.48
N ASN A 249 -12.21 10.71 -5.02
CA ASN A 249 -12.00 9.52 -4.19
C ASN A 249 -11.08 8.55 -4.94
N PRO A 250 -9.92 8.15 -4.38
CA PRO A 250 -8.98 7.31 -5.08
C PRO A 250 -9.49 5.89 -5.41
N LYS A 251 -10.63 5.48 -4.83
CA LYS A 251 -11.37 4.25 -5.14
C LYS A 251 -12.43 4.41 -6.22
N ALA A 252 -12.82 5.65 -6.53
CA ALA A 252 -13.85 5.90 -7.52
C ALA A 252 -13.35 5.51 -8.93
N PRO A 253 -14.13 4.74 -9.70
CA PRO A 253 -13.80 4.40 -11.07
C PRO A 253 -13.64 5.65 -11.95
N THR A 254 -12.78 5.56 -12.96
CA THR A 254 -12.60 6.61 -13.97
C THR A 254 -13.01 6.11 -15.36
N GLY A 255 -13.23 7.04 -16.29
CA GLY A 255 -13.55 6.73 -17.68
C GLY A 255 -15.02 6.37 -17.96
N SER A 256 -15.26 5.77 -19.13
CA SER A 256 -16.63 5.46 -19.57
C SER A 256 -17.31 4.45 -18.63
N GLY A 257 -18.56 4.74 -18.25
CA GLY A 257 -19.34 3.91 -17.33
C GLY A 257 -18.94 4.01 -15.86
N ALA A 258 -18.07 4.97 -15.50
CA ALA A 258 -17.61 5.16 -14.11
C ALA A 258 -18.76 5.30 -13.11
N TYR A 259 -19.77 6.11 -13.43
CA TYR A 259 -20.96 6.28 -12.59
C TYR A 259 -21.67 4.95 -12.29
N GLY A 260 -21.91 4.12 -13.31
CA GLY A 260 -22.62 2.85 -13.13
C GLY A 260 -21.84 1.87 -12.26
N LYS A 261 -20.51 1.78 -12.48
CA LYS A 261 -19.61 0.98 -11.63
C LYS A 261 -19.59 1.48 -10.20
N TRP A 262 -19.55 2.80 -10.01
CA TRP A 262 -19.51 3.41 -8.69
C TRP A 262 -20.81 3.24 -7.92
N LEU A 263 -21.95 3.40 -8.60
CA LEU A 263 -23.26 3.12 -8.05
C LEU A 263 -23.37 1.65 -7.61
N GLN A 264 -22.90 0.73 -8.46
CA GLN A 264 -22.86 -0.69 -8.13
C GLN A 264 -22.00 -0.97 -6.90
N GLU A 265 -20.79 -0.41 -6.84
CA GLU A 265 -19.88 -0.54 -5.69
C GLU A 265 -20.52 -0.05 -4.38
N LEU A 266 -21.11 1.15 -4.40
CA LEU A 266 -21.79 1.73 -3.24
C LEU A 266 -23.02 0.89 -2.81
N SER A 267 -23.71 0.26 -3.76
CA SER A 267 -24.91 -0.58 -3.52
C SER A 267 -24.59 -1.97 -2.97
N MET A 268 -23.51 -2.61 -3.43
CA MET A 268 -23.12 -3.97 -3.03
C MET A 268 -22.70 -4.07 -1.57
N GLN A 269 -22.31 -2.94 -0.99
CA GLN A 269 -21.85 -2.84 0.38
C GLN A 269 -22.99 -2.42 1.33
N SER A 270 -24.24 -2.25 0.85
CA SER A 270 -25.38 -1.86 1.68
C SER A 270 -25.78 -2.99 2.64
N PRO A 271 -26.01 -2.70 3.93
CA PRO A 271 -26.16 -3.75 4.91
C PRO A 271 -27.51 -4.45 4.90
N SER A 272 -27.44 -5.74 5.26
CA SER A 272 -28.61 -6.60 5.51
C SER A 272 -28.90 -6.83 6.99
N ASP A 273 -28.18 -6.13 7.89
CA ASP A 273 -28.28 -6.26 9.35
C ASP A 273 -28.22 -4.89 10.06
N GLY A 274 -28.73 -4.84 11.29
CA GLY A 274 -28.72 -3.64 12.14
C GLY A 274 -27.32 -3.23 12.65
N GLU A 275 -26.27 -3.93 12.22
CA GLU A 275 -24.90 -3.78 12.68
C GLU A 275 -24.06 -2.83 11.81
N THR A 276 -24.62 -2.36 10.69
CA THR A 276 -23.92 -1.48 9.78
C THR A 276 -24.62 -0.13 9.69
N ARG A 277 -23.86 0.93 9.40
CA ARG A 277 -24.31 2.29 9.14
C ARG A 277 -23.83 2.69 7.76
N PHE A 278 -24.73 3.21 6.95
CA PHE A 278 -24.36 3.93 5.74
C PHE A 278 -25.05 5.30 5.79
N VAL A 279 -24.25 6.34 5.99
CA VAL A 279 -24.73 7.69 6.20
C VAL A 279 -24.05 8.67 5.26
N VAL A 280 -24.76 9.75 4.95
CA VAL A 280 -24.27 10.88 4.18
C VAL A 280 -24.40 12.16 5.01
N ARG A 281 -23.38 13.01 4.95
CA ARG A 281 -23.44 14.38 5.46
C ARG A 281 -23.85 15.31 4.35
N SER A 282 -24.89 16.11 4.60
CA SER A 282 -25.39 17.10 3.64
C SER A 282 -25.41 18.50 4.23
N PHE A 283 -25.07 19.48 3.40
CA PHE A 283 -25.21 20.90 3.73
C PHE A 283 -25.56 21.69 2.47
N ALA A 284 -26.52 22.63 2.61
CA ALA A 284 -27.04 23.43 1.49
C ALA A 284 -27.51 22.60 0.28
N GLY A 285 -28.12 21.42 0.53
CA GLY A 285 -28.69 20.55 -0.50
C GLY A 285 -27.68 19.65 -1.24
N GLN A 286 -26.39 19.76 -0.95
CA GLN A 286 -25.32 18.94 -1.53
C GLN A 286 -24.74 17.97 -0.51
N HIS A 287 -24.22 16.84 -0.98
CA HIS A 287 -23.46 15.91 -0.14
C HIS A 287 -22.00 16.38 -0.01
N TRP A 288 -21.44 16.20 1.19
CA TRP A 288 -20.10 16.63 1.54
C TRP A 288 -19.23 15.51 2.09
N ALA A 289 -19.84 14.46 2.64
CA ALA A 289 -19.14 13.27 3.07
C ALA A 289 -20.10 12.08 3.07
N TYR A 290 -19.56 10.87 2.98
CA TYR A 290 -20.28 9.66 3.37
C TYR A 290 -19.42 8.84 4.31
N VAL A 291 -20.09 8.01 5.12
CA VAL A 291 -19.43 7.04 5.98
C VAL A 291 -20.19 5.73 5.92
N ARG A 292 -19.44 4.66 5.72
CA ARG A 292 -19.86 3.29 5.95
C ARG A 292 -19.11 2.77 7.17
N ALA A 293 -19.86 2.29 8.16
CA ALA A 293 -19.29 1.73 9.36
C ALA A 293 -19.99 0.44 9.77
N SER A 294 -19.29 -0.47 10.42
CA SER A 294 -19.86 -1.67 11.05
C SER A 294 -19.59 -1.69 12.55
N ILE A 295 -20.37 -2.45 13.30
CA ILE A 295 -20.17 -2.65 14.74
C ILE A 295 -19.69 -4.07 14.94
N ARG A 296 -18.46 -4.27 15.39
CA ARG A 296 -17.89 -5.60 15.63
C ARG A 296 -17.03 -5.59 16.88
N GLY A 297 -17.23 -6.58 17.76
CA GLY A 297 -16.41 -6.76 18.97
C GLY A 297 -16.44 -5.56 19.93
N GLY A 298 -17.53 -4.79 19.97
CA GLY A 298 -17.62 -3.57 20.79
C GLY A 298 -16.89 -2.36 20.21
N ALA A 299 -16.47 -2.41 18.94
CA ALA A 299 -15.90 -1.27 18.23
C ALA A 299 -16.77 -0.84 17.04
N LEU A 300 -16.78 0.46 16.75
CA LEU A 300 -17.30 1.02 15.52
C LEU A 300 -16.17 1.06 14.48
N ILE A 301 -16.26 0.24 13.44
CA ILE A 301 -15.25 0.13 12.39
C ILE A 301 -15.66 1.02 11.22
N LEU A 302 -14.85 2.01 10.89
CA LEU A 302 -15.00 2.82 9.68
C LEU A 302 -14.49 2.01 8.48
N GLU A 303 -15.41 1.39 7.75
CA GLU A 303 -15.10 0.50 6.61
C GLU A 303 -14.71 1.30 5.36
N ASP A 304 -15.43 2.39 5.11
CA ASP A 304 -15.22 3.27 3.96
C ASP A 304 -15.78 4.65 4.26
N PHE A 305 -15.07 5.69 3.85
CA PHE A 305 -15.58 7.04 3.90
C PHE A 305 -14.89 7.89 2.85
N ALA A 306 -15.56 8.95 2.45
CA ALA A 306 -14.96 9.97 1.61
C ALA A 306 -15.57 11.33 1.93
N THR A 307 -14.82 12.37 1.57
CA THR A 307 -15.24 13.76 1.70
C THR A 307 -15.11 14.45 0.35
N LYS A 308 -15.96 15.46 0.10
CA LYS A 308 -15.90 16.30 -1.10
C LYS A 308 -14.58 17.06 -1.24
N GLU A 309 -14.04 17.48 -0.11
CA GLU A 309 -12.73 18.12 -0.01
C GLU A 309 -11.86 17.25 0.90
N ALA A 310 -10.73 16.76 0.40
CA ALA A 310 -9.78 15.94 1.16
C ALA A 310 -8.92 16.78 2.13
N HIS A 311 -9.53 17.75 2.80
CA HIS A 311 -8.88 18.61 3.80
C HIS A 311 -9.25 18.14 5.21
N ALA A 312 -8.36 18.41 6.16
CA ALA A 312 -8.47 17.99 7.57
C ALA A 312 -9.84 18.30 8.19
N ASP A 313 -10.42 19.46 7.86
CA ASP A 313 -11.71 19.91 8.40
C ASP A 313 -12.88 18.99 8.01
N ALA A 314 -12.82 18.35 6.83
CA ALA A 314 -13.89 17.49 6.36
C ALA A 314 -13.90 16.13 7.07
N ILE A 315 -12.72 15.54 7.32
CA ILE A 315 -12.57 14.29 8.08
C ILE A 315 -12.97 14.52 9.54
N ALA A 316 -12.72 15.69 10.12
CA ALA A 316 -13.14 16.00 11.49
C ALA A 316 -14.66 15.78 11.69
N TYR A 317 -15.50 16.11 10.70
CA TYR A 317 -16.94 15.82 10.78
C TYR A 317 -17.24 14.32 10.83
N ILE A 318 -16.49 13.51 10.07
CA ILE A 318 -16.61 12.04 10.10
C ILE A 318 -16.22 11.52 11.49
N LEU A 319 -15.12 12.02 12.07
CA LEU A 319 -14.66 11.60 13.40
C LEU A 319 -15.66 12.00 14.50
N GLN A 320 -16.27 13.18 14.40
CA GLN A 320 -17.34 13.61 15.31
C GLN A 320 -18.59 12.74 15.19
N TRP A 321 -19.00 12.41 13.97
CA TRP A 321 -20.10 11.47 13.73
C TRP A 321 -19.78 10.10 14.34
N ALA A 322 -18.59 9.57 14.09
CA ALA A 322 -18.17 8.28 14.60
C ALA A 322 -18.13 8.27 16.13
N ALA A 323 -17.63 9.34 16.77
CA ALA A 323 -17.64 9.52 18.22
C ALA A 323 -19.07 9.49 18.79
N HIS A 324 -19.99 10.24 18.18
CA HIS A 324 -21.39 10.25 18.61
C HIS A 324 -22.07 8.89 18.46
N GLU A 325 -21.91 8.25 17.30
CA GLU A 325 -22.51 6.95 17.00
C GLU A 325 -21.95 5.87 17.93
N ALA A 326 -20.63 5.79 18.07
CA ALA A 326 -19.97 4.85 18.98
C ALA A 326 -20.38 5.06 20.44
N SER A 327 -20.48 6.31 20.92
CA SER A 327 -20.98 6.58 22.28
C SER A 327 -22.44 6.13 22.46
N THR A 328 -23.30 6.37 21.48
CA THR A 328 -24.72 5.97 21.53
C THR A 328 -24.88 4.46 21.58
N LEU A 329 -23.99 3.75 20.88
CA LEU A 329 -23.98 2.29 20.80
C LEU A 329 -23.17 1.62 21.92
N GLY A 330 -22.53 2.40 22.80
CA GLY A 330 -21.68 1.86 23.86
C GLY A 330 -20.41 1.16 23.35
N CYS A 331 -19.92 1.55 22.16
CA CYS A 331 -18.65 1.05 21.63
C CYS A 331 -17.48 1.62 22.44
N GLU A 332 -16.46 0.80 22.68
CA GLU A 332 -15.25 1.22 23.41
C GLU A 332 -14.25 1.94 22.50
N TRP A 333 -14.19 1.53 21.24
CA TRP A 333 -13.23 2.01 20.25
C TRP A 333 -13.91 2.34 18.93
N ILE A 334 -13.32 3.30 18.22
CA ILE A 334 -13.56 3.51 16.80
C ILE A 334 -12.29 3.14 16.06
N THR A 335 -12.37 2.40 14.95
CA THR A 335 -11.20 1.93 14.22
C THR A 335 -11.28 2.24 12.73
N SER A 336 -10.14 2.47 12.08
CA SER A 336 -10.03 2.63 10.63
C SER A 336 -8.72 2.07 10.11
N THR A 337 -8.74 1.48 8.91
CA THR A 337 -7.53 1.12 8.14
C THR A 337 -7.21 2.14 7.05
N GLN A 338 -8.07 3.13 6.86
CA GLN A 338 -7.92 4.26 5.92
C GLN A 338 -7.45 5.51 6.64
N ASP A 339 -6.61 6.30 5.98
CA ASP A 339 -6.10 7.58 6.43
C ASP A 339 -5.57 7.55 7.88
N MET A 340 -4.97 6.43 8.30
CA MET A 340 -4.58 6.16 9.69
C MET A 340 -3.73 7.28 10.29
N ARG A 341 -2.71 7.74 9.55
CA ARG A 341 -1.81 8.82 9.98
C ARG A 341 -2.53 10.16 10.12
N LEU A 342 -3.44 10.47 9.20
CA LEU A 342 -4.23 11.70 9.21
C LEU A 342 -5.27 11.68 10.34
N ILE A 343 -6.00 10.58 10.50
CA ILE A 343 -6.96 10.38 11.60
C ILE A 343 -6.26 10.47 12.95
N HIS A 344 -5.10 9.82 13.12
CA HIS A 344 -4.34 9.89 14.37
C HIS A 344 -3.99 11.35 14.72
N LYS A 345 -3.44 12.10 13.76
CA LYS A 345 -3.12 13.52 13.94
C LYS A 345 -4.35 14.37 14.27
N LEU A 346 -5.48 14.12 13.60
CA LEU A 346 -6.73 14.85 13.88
C LEU A 346 -7.28 14.52 15.26
N CYS A 347 -7.19 13.26 15.69
CA CYS A 347 -7.57 12.85 17.04
C CYS A 347 -6.77 13.61 18.10
N GLU A 348 -5.44 13.71 17.94
CA GLU A 348 -4.60 14.50 18.86
C GLU A 348 -5.04 15.98 18.92
N GLN A 349 -5.34 16.59 17.76
CA GLN A 349 -5.82 17.97 17.68
C GLN A 349 -7.20 18.17 18.33
N MET A 350 -8.05 17.16 18.27
CA MET A 350 -9.39 17.16 18.87
C MET A 350 -9.39 16.73 20.35
N GLY A 351 -8.24 16.32 20.89
CA GLY A 351 -8.12 15.82 22.26
C GLY A 351 -8.70 14.41 22.46
N PHE A 352 -8.78 13.62 21.38
CA PHE A 352 -9.18 12.21 21.44
C PHE A 352 -7.97 11.36 21.77
N GLU A 353 -8.14 10.39 22.68
CA GLU A 353 -7.13 9.36 22.91
C GLU A 353 -7.10 8.44 21.69
N ALA A 354 -5.96 8.38 20.99
CA ALA A 354 -5.79 7.63 19.74
C ALA A 354 -4.42 6.97 19.66
N GLU A 355 -4.36 5.87 18.92
CA GLU A 355 -3.12 5.15 18.65
C GLU A 355 -3.19 4.39 17.32
N ILE A 356 -2.02 4.18 16.71
CA ILE A 356 -1.86 3.31 15.54
C ILE A 356 -1.23 2.00 15.99
N VAL A 357 -2.01 0.92 15.85
CA VAL A 357 -1.70 -0.44 16.33
C VAL A 357 -1.74 -1.44 15.19
N LEU A 358 -1.04 -2.56 15.35
CA LEU A 358 -1.23 -3.70 14.47
C LEU A 358 -2.63 -4.28 14.69
N GLN A 359 -3.27 -4.74 13.62
CA GLN A 359 -4.43 -5.59 13.72
C GLN A 359 -3.95 -6.95 14.25
N GLU A 360 -4.50 -7.38 15.39
CA GLU A 360 -4.31 -8.75 15.85
C GLU A 360 -5.05 -9.66 14.88
N GLY A 361 -4.31 -10.60 14.28
CA GLY A 361 -4.84 -11.57 13.31
C GLY A 361 -5.56 -12.75 13.97
#